data_AF-A0A956AIJ5-F1
#
_entry.id   AF-A0A956AIJ5-F1
#
_cell.length_a   1.000
_cell.length_b   1.000
_cell.length_c   1.000
_cell.angle_alpha   90.00
_cell.angle_beta   90.00
_cell.angle_gamma   90.00
#
_symmetry.space_group_name_H-M   'P 1'
#
loop_
_entity.id
_entity.type
_entity.pdbx_description
1 polymer ?
#
loop_
_entity_poly.entity_id
_entity_poly.type
_entity_poly.pdbx_seq_one_letter_code
_entity_poly.pdbx_strand_id
1 'polypeptide(L)'
;MDTDDDLRRRIEARLRETLHPTATLRGLRPLVGGACQDGFRVDAEVEGAPCRLALRSDARSSLPGSIDRAAEFAVIAAARAAGALTPAARWLSADLVR
;
A
#
# COMPACT_ATOMS: atom_id res chain seq x y z
N MET A 1 11.60 0.96 -20.67
CA MET A 1 12.39 0.37 -19.56
C MET A 1 11.39 0.17 -18.43
N ASP A 2 11.14 -1.09 -18.05
CA ASP A 2 9.88 -1.56 -17.48
C ASP A 2 9.42 -0.82 -16.22
N THR A 3 8.26 -0.17 -16.31
CA THR A 3 7.63 0.58 -15.21
C THR A 3 7.27 -0.34 -14.04
N ASP A 4 7.02 -1.64 -14.31
CA ASP A 4 6.75 -2.64 -13.28
C ASP A 4 8.00 -3.01 -12.47
N ASP A 5 9.15 -3.16 -13.13
CA ASP A 5 10.43 -3.47 -12.45
C ASP A 5 10.89 -2.31 -11.56
N ASP A 6 10.71 -1.07 -12.02
CA ASP A 6 10.98 0.11 -11.21
C ASP A 6 10.04 0.19 -9.99
N LEU A 7 8.75 -0.06 -10.18
CA LEU A 7 7.77 -0.09 -9.10
C LEU A 7 8.11 -1.16 -8.06
N ARG A 8 8.43 -2.38 -8.50
CA ARG A 8 8.85 -3.48 -7.62
C ARG A 8 10.06 -3.11 -6.79
N ARG A 9 11.06 -2.48 -7.39
CA ARG A 9 12.26 -2.00 -6.68
C ARG A 9 11.92 -0.94 -5.63
N ARG A 10 11.09 0.04 -5.97
CA ARG A 10 10.63 1.08 -5.02
C ARG A 10 9.86 0.47 -3.85
N ILE A 11 8.95 -0.48 -4.13
CA ILE A 11 8.21 -1.19 -3.09
C ILE A 11 9.15 -1.96 -2.18
N GLU A 12 10.09 -2.73 -2.73
CA GLU A 12 11.03 -3.51 -1.91
C GLU A 12 11.91 -2.62 -1.03
N ALA A 13 12.43 -1.52 -1.56
CA ALA A 13 13.17 -0.53 -0.77
C ALA A 13 12.32 0.00 0.40
N ARG A 14 11.06 0.37 0.12
CA ARG A 14 10.14 0.84 1.15
C ARG A 14 9.83 -0.22 2.21
N LEU A 15 9.67 -1.49 1.81
CA LEU A 15 9.47 -2.60 2.76
C LEU A 15 10.69 -2.74 3.69
N ARG A 16 11.91 -2.57 3.16
CA ARG A 16 13.13 -2.62 3.97
C ARG A 16 13.21 -1.49 5.00
N GLU A 17 12.80 -0.29 4.60
CA GLU A 17 12.78 0.89 5.49
C GLU A 17 11.72 0.80 6.58
N THR A 18 10.53 0.27 6.25
CA THR A 18 9.35 0.38 7.11
C THR A 18 9.04 -0.88 7.92
N LEU A 19 9.38 -2.06 7.41
CA LEU A 19 9.14 -3.34 8.09
C LEU A 19 10.41 -3.88 8.69
N HIS A 20 11.40 -4.18 7.86
CA HIS A 20 12.64 -4.82 8.30
C HIS A 20 13.71 -4.79 7.20
N PRO A 21 15.00 -4.56 7.50
CA PRO A 21 16.07 -4.50 6.51
C PRO A 21 16.21 -5.74 5.61
N THR A 22 15.76 -6.91 6.07
CA THR A 22 15.78 -8.18 5.30
C THR A 22 14.51 -8.44 4.49
N ALA A 23 13.56 -7.51 4.49
CA ALA A 23 12.31 -7.67 3.75
C ALA A 23 12.60 -7.85 2.25
N THR A 24 11.91 -8.82 1.64
CA THR A 24 12.00 -9.09 0.20
C THR A 24 10.61 -9.13 -0.42
N LEU A 25 10.50 -8.60 -1.64
CA LEU A 25 9.26 -8.66 -2.40
C LEU A 25 9.17 -10.01 -3.11
N ARG A 26 8.12 -10.79 -2.82
CA ARG A 26 7.86 -12.10 -3.43
C ARG A 26 6.85 -12.02 -4.57
N GLY A 27 5.92 -11.07 -4.52
CA GLY A 27 4.92 -10.89 -5.56
C GLY A 27 4.22 -9.54 -5.50
N LEU A 28 3.91 -9.02 -6.67
CA LEU A 28 3.12 -7.81 -6.85
C LEU A 28 2.02 -8.10 -7.88
N ARG A 29 0.76 -7.89 -7.50
CA ARG A 29 -0.39 -8.09 -8.39
C ARG A 29 -1.43 -6.99 -8.19
N PRO A 30 -2.06 -6.46 -9.24
CA PRO A 30 -3.22 -5.59 -9.09
C PRO A 30 -4.33 -6.30 -8.29
N LEU A 31 -4.98 -5.55 -7.40
CA LEU A 31 -6.23 -5.94 -6.78
C LEU A 31 -7.36 -5.48 -7.69
N VAL A 32 -8.08 -6.43 -8.27
CA VAL A 32 -9.25 -6.14 -9.10
C VAL A 32 -10.47 -5.92 -8.20
N GLY A 33 -11.19 -4.83 -8.45
CA GLY A 33 -12.36 -4.42 -7.68
C GLY A 33 -12.19 -3.05 -7.03
N GLY A 34 -13.14 -2.15 -7.30
CA GLY A 34 -13.12 -0.74 -6.89
C GLY A 34 -13.07 0.19 -8.09
N ALA A 35 -14.07 1.05 -8.26
CA ALA A 35 -14.23 1.88 -9.45
C ALA A 35 -13.19 3.00 -9.61
N CYS A 36 -12.45 3.34 -8.54
CA CYS A 36 -11.59 4.53 -8.51
C CYS A 36 -10.32 4.35 -7.66
N GLN A 37 -9.71 3.16 -7.59
CA GLN A 37 -8.48 2.97 -6.81
C GLN A 37 -7.47 2.06 -7.50
N ASP A 38 -6.20 2.47 -7.50
CA ASP A 38 -5.09 1.59 -7.83
C ASP A 38 -4.69 0.84 -6.55
N GLY A 39 -5.18 -0.39 -6.45
CA GLY A 39 -4.84 -1.32 -5.38
C GLY A 39 -3.86 -2.38 -5.86
N PHE A 40 -2.86 -2.69 -5.04
CA PHE A 40 -1.96 -3.80 -5.29
C PHE A 40 -1.90 -4.72 -4.08
N ARG A 41 -1.88 -6.02 -4.34
CA ARG A 41 -1.47 -7.04 -3.38
C ARG A 41 0.04 -7.13 -3.42
N VAL A 42 0.65 -6.94 -2.27
CA VAL A 42 2.08 -7.07 -2.03
C VAL A 42 2.28 -8.33 -1.20
N ASP A 43 2.86 -9.37 -1.80
CA ASP A 43 3.33 -10.57 -1.11
C ASP A 43 4.82 -10.37 -0.82
N ALA A 44 5.21 -10.36 0.45
CA ALA A 44 6.57 -10.13 0.91
C ALA A 44 7.02 -11.26 1.85
N GLU A 45 8.32 -11.32 2.11
CA GLU A 45 8.90 -12.15 3.16
C GLU A 45 9.74 -11.27 4.07
N VAL A 46 9.52 -11.39 5.37
CA VAL A 46 10.17 -10.61 6.42
C VAL A 46 10.72 -11.60 7.44
N GLU A 47 12.03 -11.59 7.65
CA GLU A 47 12.70 -12.52 8.59
C GLU A 47 12.37 -14.00 8.30
N GLY A 48 12.22 -14.37 7.02
CA GLY A 48 11.87 -15.73 6.60
C GLY A 48 10.38 -16.08 6.73
N ALA A 49 9.54 -15.17 7.23
CA ALA A 49 8.10 -15.37 7.36
C ALA A 49 7.31 -14.64 6.25
N PRO A 50 6.25 -15.24 5.69
CA PRO A 50 5.42 -14.58 4.70
C PRO A 50 4.60 -13.43 5.31
N CYS A 51 4.64 -12.28 4.65
CA CYS A 51 3.90 -11.07 5.02
C CYS A 51 3.08 -10.60 3.81
N ARG A 52 1.76 -10.43 3.98
CA ARG A 52 0.87 -9.94 2.92
C ARG A 52 0.33 -8.56 3.28
N LEU A 53 0.41 -7.65 2.32
CA LEU A 53 -0.01 -6.27 2.46
C LEU A 53 -0.88 -5.84 1.27
N ALA A 54 -1.69 -4.81 1.50
CA ALA A 54 -2.40 -4.08 0.46
C ALA A 54 -1.77 -2.70 0.32
N LEU A 55 -1.30 -2.37 -0.88
CA LEU A 55 -0.85 -1.04 -1.25
C LEU A 55 -2.01 -0.32 -1.94
N ARG A 56 -2.36 0.87 -1.45
CA ARG A 56 -3.38 1.74 -2.02
C ARG A 56 -2.70 3.02 -2.49
N SER A 57 -2.91 3.38 -3.75
CA SER A 57 -2.43 4.63 -4.33
C SER A 57 -3.61 5.53 -4.67
N ASP A 58 -3.36 6.84 -4.82
CA ASP A 58 -4.31 7.72 -5.50
C ASP A 58 -4.62 7.16 -6.89
N ALA A 59 -5.88 7.25 -7.31
CA ALA A 59 -6.26 6.89 -8.68
C ALA A 59 -5.87 7.99 -9.66
N ARG A 60 -5.77 7.64 -10.95
CA ARG A 60 -5.45 8.61 -12.01
C ARG A 60 -6.51 9.70 -12.15
N SER A 61 -7.73 9.40 -11.75
CA SER A 61 -8.85 10.33 -11.66
C SER A 61 -9.50 10.21 -10.29
N SER A 62 -9.82 11.36 -9.68
CA SER A 62 -10.58 11.45 -8.45
C SER A 62 -11.94 12.10 -8.71
N LEU A 63 -12.94 11.74 -7.90
CA LEU A 63 -14.24 12.41 -7.93
C LEU A 63 -14.16 13.71 -7.11
N PRO A 64 -14.90 14.77 -7.46
CA PRO A 64 -15.01 15.96 -6.64
C PRO A 64 -15.38 15.62 -5.19
N GLY A 65 -14.63 16.16 -4.23
CA GLY A 65 -14.81 15.88 -2.80
C GLY A 65 -14.13 14.61 -2.29
N SER A 66 -13.35 13.90 -3.12
CA SER A 66 -12.51 12.78 -2.65
C SER A 66 -11.41 13.30 -1.71
N ILE A 67 -11.19 12.57 -0.62
CA ILE A 67 -10.07 12.82 0.30
C ILE A 67 -8.77 12.19 -0.22
N ASP A 68 -7.63 12.78 0.13
CA ASP A 68 -6.31 12.24 -0.20
C ASP A 68 -5.94 11.02 0.68
N ARG A 69 -4.78 10.40 0.42
CA ARG A 69 -4.30 9.25 1.21
C ARG A 69 -3.92 9.58 2.65
N ALA A 70 -3.46 10.80 2.94
CA ALA A 70 -3.13 11.19 4.31
C ALA A 70 -4.40 11.30 5.16
N ALA A 71 -5.44 11.92 4.63
CA ALA A 71 -6.77 11.99 5.20
C ALA A 71 -7.41 10.59 5.30
N GLU A 72 -7.29 9.73 4.27
CA GLU A 72 -7.76 8.34 4.33
C GLU A 72 -7.08 7.57 5.48
N PHE A 73 -5.76 7.72 5.63
CA PHE A 73 -5.01 7.10 6.72
C PHE A 73 -5.51 7.54 8.10
N ALA A 74 -5.74 8.85 8.28
CA ALA A 74 -6.28 9.40 9.53
C ALA A 74 -7.69 8.86 9.82
N VAL A 75 -8.56 8.78 8.81
CA VAL A 75 -9.91 8.21 8.95
C VAL A 75 -9.87 6.74 9.35
N ILE A 76 -9.02 5.93 8.71
CA ILE A 76 -8.87 4.50 9.04
C ILE A 76 -8.37 4.34 10.48
N ALA A 77 -7.38 5.14 10.90
CA ALA A 77 -6.85 5.10 12.25
C ALA A 77 -7.93 5.46 13.29
N ALA A 78 -8.70 6.52 13.05
CA ALA A 78 -9.81 6.93 13.92
C ALA A 78 -10.92 5.87 13.98
N ALA A 79 -11.33 5.33 12.83
CA ALA A 79 -12.36 4.29 12.76
C ALA A 79 -11.95 3.02 13.52
N ARG A 80 -10.69 2.58 13.36
CA ARG A 80 -10.13 1.46 14.11
C ARG A 80 -10.12 1.74 15.62
N ALA A 81 -9.68 2.93 16.03
CA ALA A 81 -9.66 3.32 17.45
C ALA A 81 -11.07 3.34 18.06
N ALA A 82 -12.08 3.64 17.26
CA ALA A 82 -13.50 3.55 17.65
C ALA A 82 -14.08 2.12 17.62
N GLY A 83 -13.28 1.10 17.30
CA GLY A 83 -13.71 -0.30 17.28
C GLY A 83 -14.39 -0.74 15.98
N ALA A 84 -14.38 0.07 14.92
CA ALA A 84 -14.88 -0.36 13.62
C ALA A 84 -14.05 -1.54 13.09
N LEU A 85 -14.71 -2.49 12.42
CA LEU A 85 -14.08 -3.66 11.79
C LEU A 85 -13.35 -3.26 10.50
N THR A 86 -12.27 -2.49 10.64
CA THR A 86 -11.40 -2.06 9.55
C THR A 86 -9.98 -2.57 9.75
N PRO A 87 -9.25 -2.93 8.67
CA PRO A 87 -7.82 -3.21 8.77
C PRO A 87 -7.06 -1.99 9.31
N ALA A 88 -5.91 -2.25 9.93
CA ALA A 88 -4.98 -1.19 10.30
C ALA A 88 -4.25 -0.67 9.05
N ALA A 89 -4.36 0.63 8.78
CA ALA A 89 -3.44 1.29 7.86
C ALA A 89 -2.06 1.35 8.53
N ARG A 90 -1.05 0.71 7.93
CA ARG A 90 0.23 0.48 8.62
C ARG A 90 1.16 1.69 8.57
N TRP A 91 1.31 2.31 7.41
CA TRP A 91 2.10 3.53 7.21
C TRP A 91 1.67 4.25 5.93
N LEU A 92 2.08 5.51 5.82
CA LEU A 92 2.00 6.30 4.59
C LEU A 92 3.31 6.20 3.81
N SER A 93 3.23 6.33 2.49
CA SER A 93 4.40 6.40 1.62
C SER A 93 4.12 7.38 0.48
N ALA A 94 5.10 8.24 0.21
CA ALA A 94 5.09 9.11 -0.96
C ALA A 94 5.84 8.45 -2.14
N ASP A 95 5.46 8.85 -3.36
CA ASP A 95 6.19 8.61 -4.62
C ASP A 95 6.42 7.13 -4.98
N LEU A 96 5.59 6.23 -4.45
CA LEU A 96 5.79 4.79 -4.60
C LEU A 96 5.23 4.25 -5.92
N VAL A 97 4.01 4.63 -6.27
CA VAL A 97 3.33 4.19 -7.51
C VAL A 97 3.45 5.25 -8.60
N ARG A 98 3.31 6.52 -8.22
CA ARG A 98 3.40 7.70 -9.06
C ARG A 98 4.01 8.84 -8.28
#